data_AF-A0A7Y6X9K4-F1
#
_entry.id   AF-A0A7Y6X9K4-F1
#
_cell.length_a   1.000
_cell.length_b   1.000
_cell.length_c   1.000
_cell.angle_alpha   90.00
_cell.angle_beta   90.00
_cell.angle_gamma   90.00
#
_symmetry.space_group_name_H-M   'P 1'
#
loop_
_entity.id
_entity.type
_entity.pdbx_description
1 polymer ?
#
loop_
_entity_poly.entity_id
_entity_poly.type
_entity_poly.pdbx_seq_one_letter_code
_entity_poly.pdbx_strand_id
1 'polypeptide(L)'
;MRSSNILGGVLAAGLLMVGCGGVEPAMEEEQSSLDTRADALPFCGNQSYWIDYYSDATLTKWVGYKSCECYQTAWISGRQTSFAVTDFSSTCG
;
A
#
# COMPACT_ATOMS: atom_id res chain seq x y z
N MET A 1 15.86 -27.56 -57.87
CA MET A 1 15.55 -28.69 -56.97
C MET A 1 16.37 -28.54 -55.69
N ARG A 2 15.77 -28.99 -54.58
CA ARG A 2 16.34 -29.27 -53.26
C ARG A 2 16.00 -28.27 -52.15
N SER A 3 14.81 -28.51 -51.62
CA SER A 3 14.32 -28.15 -50.29
C SER A 3 15.19 -28.77 -49.19
N SER A 4 15.30 -28.07 -48.05
CA SER A 4 15.62 -28.69 -46.77
C SER A 4 14.95 -27.90 -45.65
N ASN A 5 13.95 -28.54 -45.04
CA ASN A 5 13.35 -28.16 -43.78
C ASN A 5 14.29 -28.59 -42.66
N ILE A 6 14.60 -27.68 -41.72
CA ILE A 6 15.09 -28.06 -40.39
C ILE A 6 14.18 -27.40 -39.36
N LEU A 7 13.35 -28.24 -38.75
CA LEU A 7 12.72 -28.02 -37.45
C LEU A 7 13.77 -28.18 -36.36
N GLY A 8 13.67 -27.38 -35.30
CA GLY A 8 14.11 -27.80 -33.97
C GLY A 8 14.99 -26.82 -33.23
N GLY A 9 14.52 -26.38 -32.06
CA GLY A 9 15.39 -25.85 -31.01
C GLY A 9 14.85 -24.62 -30.29
N VAL A 10 13.69 -24.73 -29.63
CA VAL A 10 13.34 -23.85 -28.50
C VAL A 10 14.31 -24.17 -27.34
N LEU A 11 14.57 -23.14 -26.51
CA LEU A 11 15.11 -23.15 -25.14
C LEU A 11 16.49 -22.47 -24.98
N ALA A 12 16.45 -21.15 -24.80
CA ALA A 12 17.34 -20.50 -23.83
C ALA A 12 16.47 -19.56 -22.99
N ALA A 13 15.99 -20.09 -21.86
CA ALA A 13 15.39 -19.31 -20.80
C ALA A 13 16.43 -18.30 -20.30
N GLY A 14 16.33 -17.07 -20.81
CA GLY A 14 17.02 -15.93 -20.25
C GLY A 14 16.38 -15.60 -18.91
N LEU A 15 16.98 -16.15 -17.85
CA LEU A 15 16.81 -15.75 -16.46
C LEU A 15 17.13 -14.25 -16.33
N LEU A 16 16.15 -13.39 -16.64
CA LEU A 16 16.19 -11.99 -16.28
C LEU A 16 15.67 -11.88 -14.85
N MET A 17 16.64 -11.99 -13.95
CA MET A 17 16.66 -11.32 -12.66
C MET A 17 16.18 -9.87 -12.85
N VAL A 18 14.90 -9.61 -12.57
CA VAL A 18 14.40 -8.26 -12.29
C VAL A 18 13.83 -8.32 -10.88
N GLY A 19 14.68 -7.90 -9.95
CA GLY A 19 14.29 -7.64 -8.58
C GLY A 19 13.15 -6.63 -8.51
N CYS A 20 12.40 -6.72 -7.42
CA CYS A 20 11.55 -5.67 -6.90
C CYS A 20 12.36 -4.36 -6.83
N GLY A 21 12.11 -3.43 -7.75
CA GLY A 21 12.74 -2.11 -7.69
C GLY A 21 13.06 -1.49 -9.04
N GLY A 22 12.06 -0.85 -9.65
CA GLY A 22 12.23 0.35 -10.47
C GLY A 22 12.87 0.19 -11.84
N VAL A 23 12.03 0.19 -12.88
CA VAL A 23 12.36 0.85 -14.16
C VAL A 23 11.11 1.59 -14.64
N GLU A 24 11.23 2.90 -14.86
CA GLU A 24 10.29 3.65 -15.70
C GLU A 24 10.84 3.67 -17.13
N PRO A 25 9.95 3.55 -18.14
CA PRO A 25 10.15 4.31 -19.37
C PRO A 25 8.93 5.21 -19.63
N ALA A 26 9.24 6.42 -20.08
CA ALA A 26 8.35 7.55 -20.20
C ALA A 26 7.46 7.50 -21.46
N MET A 27 6.41 8.34 -21.38
CA MET A 27 5.72 9.10 -22.44
C MET A 27 4.34 8.57 -22.92
N GLU A 28 3.37 9.48 -22.73
CA GLU A 28 2.08 9.64 -23.43
C GLU A 28 0.82 8.98 -22.82
N GLU A 29 0.20 9.77 -21.94
CA GLU A 29 -1.24 10.06 -21.89
C GLU A 29 -2.22 8.87 -21.82
N GLU A 30 -2.23 8.21 -20.67
CA GLU A 30 -3.50 7.95 -20.00
C GLU A 30 -3.32 8.39 -18.56
N GLN A 31 -3.73 9.63 -18.28
CA GLN A 31 -4.05 10.08 -16.93
C GLN A 31 -5.23 9.22 -16.46
N SER A 32 -4.92 7.95 -16.15
CA SER A 32 -5.83 7.01 -15.53
C SER A 32 -6.43 7.76 -14.37
N SER A 33 -7.75 7.90 -14.40
CA SER A 33 -8.57 8.37 -13.31
C SER A 33 -8.30 7.51 -12.08
N LEU A 34 -7.21 7.83 -11.38
CA LEU A 34 -6.87 7.37 -10.04
C LEU A 34 -7.83 7.98 -9.00
N ASP A 35 -8.64 8.94 -9.44
CA ASP A 35 -9.75 9.50 -8.71
C ASP A 35 -10.83 8.42 -8.55
N THR A 36 -11.07 7.99 -7.31
CA THR A 36 -12.08 7.02 -6.82
C THR A 36 -11.64 5.61 -6.42
N ARG A 37 -10.34 5.35 -6.16
CA ARG A 37 -10.03 4.21 -5.27
C ARG A 37 -10.28 4.62 -3.82
N ALA A 38 -11.47 4.31 -3.31
CA ALA A 38 -11.71 4.31 -1.88
C ALA A 38 -10.91 3.15 -1.27
N ASP A 39 -9.76 3.44 -0.69
CA ASP A 39 -9.01 2.45 0.09
C ASP A 39 -9.92 1.89 1.18
N ALA A 40 -10.11 0.57 1.17
CA ALA A 40 -10.90 -0.09 2.20
C ALA A 40 -10.22 0.11 3.56
N LEU A 41 -10.98 0.66 4.51
CA LEU A 41 -10.50 0.87 5.86
C LEU A 41 -10.24 -0.49 6.54
N PRO A 42 -9.18 -0.62 7.35
CA PRO A 42 -8.80 -1.90 7.95
C PRO A 42 -9.83 -2.36 9.00
N PHE A 43 -10.09 -3.66 9.06
CA PHE A 43 -10.91 -4.27 10.10
C PHE A 43 -10.14 -4.40 11.42
N CYS A 44 -10.78 -4.06 12.55
CA CYS A 44 -10.15 -3.98 13.87
C CYS A 44 -9.95 -5.32 14.57
N GLY A 45 -10.70 -6.36 14.18
CA GLY A 45 -10.64 -7.66 14.84
C GLY A 45 -10.91 -7.56 16.33
N ASN A 46 -10.07 -8.19 17.15
CA ASN A 46 -10.18 -8.17 18.61
C ASN A 46 -9.40 -7.03 19.28
N GLN A 47 -9.11 -5.94 18.57
CA GLN A 47 -8.36 -4.81 19.11
C GLN A 47 -9.21 -3.54 19.13
N SER A 48 -9.06 -2.76 20.19
CA SER A 48 -9.59 -1.41 20.32
C SER A 48 -8.44 -0.46 20.62
N TYR A 49 -8.32 0.63 19.88
CA TYR A 49 -7.24 1.59 20.08
C TYR A 49 -7.57 2.98 19.52
N TRP A 50 -6.84 3.98 19.99
CA TRP A 50 -6.83 5.33 19.44
C TRP A 50 -5.41 5.81 19.24
N ILE A 51 -5.14 6.35 18.05
CA ILE A 51 -3.85 6.90 17.66
C ILE A 51 -4.07 8.32 17.13
N ASP A 52 -3.46 9.29 17.80
CA ASP A 52 -3.37 10.67 17.32
C ASP A 52 -2.09 10.91 16.51
N TYR A 53 -2.21 11.64 15.41
CA TYR A 53 -1.11 12.02 14.52
C TYR A 53 -0.84 13.52 14.59
N TYR A 54 0.43 13.88 14.61
CA TYR A 54 0.90 15.27 14.72
C TYR A 54 1.72 15.69 13.50
N SER A 55 1.88 17.01 13.29
CA SER A 55 2.62 17.53 12.14
C SER A 55 4.11 17.24 12.20
N ASP A 56 4.67 17.11 13.40
CA ASP A 56 6.10 17.03 13.66
C ASP A 56 6.36 16.42 15.05
N ALA A 57 7.64 16.18 15.37
CA ALA A 57 8.07 15.51 16.59
C ALA A 57 7.82 16.29 17.89
N THR A 58 7.41 17.57 17.81
CA THR A 58 7.06 18.34 19.02
C THR A 58 5.68 17.97 19.56
N LEU A 59 4.87 17.24 18.79
CA LEU A 59 3.52 16.79 19.17
C LEU A 59 2.58 17.94 19.57
N THR A 60 2.81 19.15 19.04
CA THR A 60 2.03 20.35 19.42
C THR A 60 0.84 20.62 18.50
N LYS A 61 0.92 20.18 17.24
CA LYS A 61 -0.12 20.40 16.24
C LYS A 61 -0.67 19.08 15.72
N TRP A 62 -1.88 18.77 16.15
CA TRP A 62 -2.65 17.61 15.71
C TRP A 62 -3.05 17.76 14.24
N VAL A 63 -2.97 16.67 13.47
CA VAL A 63 -3.27 16.64 12.04
C VAL A 63 -4.18 15.50 11.62
N GLY A 64 -4.52 14.59 12.52
CA GLY A 64 -5.42 13.48 12.23
C GLY A 64 -5.42 12.43 13.33
N TYR A 65 -6.28 11.43 13.16
CA TYR A 65 -6.35 10.29 14.06
C TYR A 65 -6.73 9.01 13.31
N LYS A 66 -6.45 7.88 13.96
CA LYS A 66 -6.97 6.56 13.61
C LYS A 66 -7.55 5.94 14.86
N SER A 67 -8.81 5.52 14.79
CA SER A 67 -9.43 4.75 15.85
C SER A 67 -9.88 3.39 15.36
N CYS A 68 -9.85 2.43 16.27
CA CYS A 68 -10.40 1.11 16.06
C CYS A 68 -11.27 0.75 17.24
N GLU A 69 -12.42 0.16 16.95
CA GLU A 69 -13.29 -0.43 17.94
C GLU A 69 -13.47 -1.93 17.64
N CYS A 70 -13.65 -2.72 18.70
CA CYS A 70 -13.79 -4.16 18.63
C CYS A 70 -14.75 -4.61 17.52
N TYR A 71 -14.25 -5.44 16.62
CA TYR A 71 -15.00 -6.06 15.52
C TYR A 71 -15.69 -5.05 14.58
N GLN A 72 -15.20 -3.80 14.56
CA GLN A 72 -15.63 -2.77 13.64
C GLN A 72 -14.56 -2.51 12.57
N THR A 73 -14.94 -1.75 11.55
CA THR A 73 -13.98 -1.15 10.62
C THR A 73 -13.37 0.09 11.27
N ALA A 74 -12.06 0.30 11.10
CA ALA A 74 -11.35 1.44 11.65
C ALA A 74 -11.91 2.76 11.11
N TRP A 75 -11.79 3.82 11.90
CA TRP A 75 -12.06 5.19 11.48
C TRP A 75 -10.75 5.95 11.32
N ILE A 76 -10.62 6.70 10.23
CA ILE A 76 -9.42 7.49 9.94
C ILE A 76 -9.88 8.88 9.53
N SER A 77 -9.26 9.90 10.11
CA SER A 77 -9.48 11.29 9.72
C SER A 77 -8.17 12.06 9.67
N GLY A 78 -8.09 13.04 8.77
CA GLY A 78 -6.90 13.87 8.61
C GLY A 78 -5.72 13.12 7.97
N ARG A 79 -4.50 13.49 8.35
CA ARG A 79 -3.25 12.96 7.79
C ARG A 79 -2.55 12.06 8.79
N GLN A 80 -2.20 10.84 8.36
CA GLN A 80 -1.32 9.96 9.13
C GLN A 80 0.14 10.40 8.92
N THR A 81 0.89 10.51 10.01
CA THR A 81 2.32 10.87 10.00
C THR A 81 3.12 9.87 10.83
N SER A 82 4.44 9.95 10.78
CA SER A 82 5.31 9.17 11.68
C SER A 82 5.28 9.67 13.13
N PHE A 83 4.70 10.84 13.38
CA PHE A 83 4.61 11.46 14.70
C PHE A 83 3.26 11.08 15.32
N ALA A 84 3.19 9.85 15.84
CA ALA A 84 1.97 9.24 16.32
C ALA A 84 2.04 8.93 17.82
N VAL A 85 0.94 9.14 18.53
CA VAL A 85 0.78 8.80 19.95
C VAL A 85 -0.41 7.87 20.07
N THR A 86 -0.26 6.78 20.81
CA THR A 86 -1.37 5.87 21.14
C THR A 86 -1.95 6.26 22.49
N ASP A 87 -3.14 6.86 22.49
CA ASP A 87 -3.83 7.30 23.71
C ASP A 87 -4.37 6.14 24.53
N PHE A 88 -4.92 5.12 23.84
CA PHE A 88 -5.30 3.87 24.46
C PHE A 88 -5.14 2.69 23.50
N SER A 89 -4.93 1.51 24.08
CA SER A 89 -5.08 0.24 23.37
C SER A 89 -5.56 -0.85 24.33
N SER A 90 -6.47 -1.70 23.87
CA SER A 90 -6.97 -2.86 24.61
C SER A 90 -7.35 -3.99 23.65
N THR A 91 -7.32 -5.21 24.17
CA THR A 91 -7.84 -6.40 23.47
C THR A 91 -9.26 -6.68 23.97
N CYS A 92 -10.14 -7.03 23.03
CA CYS A 92 -11.54 -7.36 23.29
C CYS A 92 -11.64 -8.77 23.89
N GLY A 93 -12.52 -8.96 24.88
CA GLY A 93 -12.73 -10.22 25.59
C GLY A 93 -14.20 -10.57 25.75
#